data_AF-A0A178XD91-F1
#
_entry.id   AF-A0A178XD91-F1
#
_cell.length_a   1.000
_cell.length_b   1.000
_cell.length_c   1.000
_cell.angle_alpha   90.00
_cell.angle_beta   90.00
_cell.angle_gamma   90.00
#
_symmetry.space_group_name_H-M   'P 1'
#
loop_
_entity.id
_entity.type
_entity.pdbx_description
1 polymer ?
#
loop_
_entity_poly.entity_id
_entity_poly.type
_entity_poly.pdbx_seq_one_letter_code
_entity_poly.pdbx_strand_id
1 'polypeptide(L)'
;MATDDQVTAARQDRRSRNAQMLQAWRNGASITEIARELGRSLSWTGRLLRQEGAVLPPIRQGVRRELDTDAIVQGYEQGASMQALADQHDTSYCTIRRLLLREKVTIRPHGGQNALALSPLLSAQSSREKR
;
A
#
# COMPACT_ATOMS: atom_id res chain seq x y z
N MET A 1 35.98 10.45 -15.89
CA MET A 1 35.39 11.11 -17.07
C MET A 1 34.59 10.05 -17.82
N ALA A 2 33.27 9.98 -17.61
CA ALA A 2 32.44 9.04 -18.36
C ALA A 2 32.29 9.58 -19.80
N THR A 3 32.65 8.77 -20.79
CA THR A 3 32.71 9.12 -22.20
C THR A 3 31.33 9.47 -22.77
N ASP A 4 31.26 10.54 -23.56
CA ASP A 4 30.03 11.07 -24.17
C ASP A 4 29.25 9.99 -24.96
N ASP A 5 29.98 9.03 -25.55
CA ASP A 5 29.45 7.86 -26.27
C ASP A 5 28.60 6.92 -25.41
N GLN A 6 28.92 6.76 -24.13
CA GLN A 6 28.11 5.92 -23.23
C GLN A 6 26.78 6.61 -22.89
N VAL A 7 26.78 7.94 -22.87
CA VAL A 7 25.60 8.74 -22.55
C VAL A 7 24.63 8.78 -23.75
N THR A 8 25.15 8.86 -24.99
CA THR A 8 24.33 8.80 -26.22
C THR A 8 23.71 7.42 -26.42
N ALA A 9 24.48 6.34 -26.27
CA ALA A 9 23.98 4.96 -26.35
C ALA A 9 22.84 4.69 -25.34
N ALA A 10 23.02 5.10 -24.08
CA ALA A 10 22.00 4.93 -23.05
C ALA A 10 20.72 5.75 -23.30
N ARG A 11 20.80 6.87 -24.05
CA ARG A 11 19.63 7.65 -24.50
C ARG A 11 18.93 6.98 -25.66
N GLN A 12 19.69 6.40 -26.61
CA GLN A 12 19.16 5.63 -27.73
C GLN A 12 18.40 4.39 -27.25
N ASP A 13 18.96 3.62 -26.32
CA ASP A 13 18.30 2.43 -25.77
C ASP A 13 16.97 2.74 -25.09
N ARG A 14 16.89 3.89 -24.40
CA ARG A 14 15.63 4.34 -23.78
C ARG A 14 14.61 4.71 -24.83
N ARG A 15 15.00 5.47 -25.87
CA ARG A 15 14.09 5.84 -26.96
C ARG A 15 13.57 4.62 -27.72
N SER A 16 14.45 3.69 -28.06
CA SER A 16 14.06 2.44 -28.74
C SER A 16 13.09 1.63 -27.89
N ARG A 17 13.32 1.54 -26.57
CA ARG A 17 12.40 0.87 -25.64
C ARG A 17 11.03 1.55 -25.57
N ASN A 18 11.00 2.89 -25.47
CA ASN A 18 9.74 3.65 -25.44
C ASN A 18 8.95 3.46 -26.74
N ALA A 19 9.63 3.45 -27.89
CA ALA A 19 9.02 3.22 -29.19
C ALA A 19 8.40 1.82 -29.30
N GLN A 20 9.10 0.79 -28.83
CA GLN A 20 8.57 -0.59 -28.79
C GLN A 20 7.31 -0.68 -27.92
N MET A 21 7.28 -0.02 -26.76
CA MET A 21 6.10 0.05 -25.89
C MET A 21 4.90 0.68 -26.59
N LEU A 22 5.10 1.81 -27.27
CA LEU A 22 4.04 2.51 -27.97
C LEU A 22 3.52 1.69 -29.16
N GLN A 23 4.41 0.97 -29.85
CA GLN A 23 4.04 0.06 -30.92
C GLN A 23 3.21 -1.12 -30.41
N ALA A 24 3.62 -1.76 -29.31
CA ALA A 24 2.85 -2.83 -28.69
C ALA A 24 1.45 -2.38 -28.27
N TRP A 25 1.33 -1.18 -27.68
CA TRP A 25 0.03 -0.58 -27.36
C TRP A 25 -0.83 -0.33 -28.61
N ARG A 26 -0.26 0.21 -29.69
CA ARG A 26 -0.96 0.42 -30.96
C ARG A 26 -1.41 -0.89 -31.60
N ASN A 27 -0.67 -1.97 -31.39
CA ASN A 27 -1.02 -3.31 -31.84
C ASN A 27 -2.12 -3.98 -30.99
N GLY A 28 -2.64 -3.29 -29.96
CA GLY A 28 -3.72 -3.78 -29.11
C GLY A 28 -3.27 -4.55 -27.87
N ALA A 29 -1.97 -4.62 -27.58
CA ALA A 29 -1.50 -5.23 -26.34
C ALA A 29 -1.96 -4.43 -25.11
N SER A 30 -2.37 -5.13 -24.06
CA SER A 30 -2.73 -4.49 -22.80
C SER A 30 -1.50 -3.96 -22.07
N ILE A 31 -1.70 -2.96 -21.21
CA ILE A 31 -0.64 -2.42 -20.33
C ILE A 31 0.01 -3.54 -19.52
N THR A 32 -0.79 -4.54 -19.10
CA THR A 32 -0.33 -5.68 -18.30
C THR A 32 0.64 -6.56 -19.08
N GLU A 33 0.34 -6.84 -20.35
CA GLU A 33 1.20 -7.63 -21.23
C GLU A 33 2.51 -6.87 -21.52
N ILE A 34 2.41 -5.59 -21.88
CA ILE A 34 3.59 -4.74 -22.17
C ILE A 34 4.51 -4.65 -20.95
N ALA A 35 3.94 -4.45 -19.76
CA ALA A 35 4.72 -4.37 -18.52
C ALA A 35 5.41 -5.70 -18.19
N ARG A 36 4.72 -6.82 -18.39
CA ARG A 36 5.25 -8.17 -18.14
C ARG A 36 6.40 -8.50 -19.10
N GLU A 37 6.23 -8.22 -20.39
CA GLU A 37 7.22 -8.49 -21.43
C GLU A 37 8.52 -7.70 -21.20
N LEU A 38 8.40 -6.47 -20.70
CA LEU A 38 9.55 -5.59 -20.44
C LEU A 38 10.09 -5.69 -19.01
N GLY A 39 9.50 -6.51 -18.15
CA GLY A 39 9.89 -6.65 -16.75
C GLY A 39 9.74 -5.34 -15.94
N ARG A 40 8.72 -4.53 -16.25
CA ARG A 40 8.48 -3.23 -15.61
C ARG A 40 7.16 -3.20 -14.85
N SER A 41 7.02 -2.22 -13.96
CA SER A 41 5.79 -2.06 -13.19
C SER A 41 4.67 -1.48 -14.07
N LEU A 42 3.42 -1.89 -13.78
CA LEU A 42 2.22 -1.41 -14.47
C LEU A 42 2.07 0.11 -14.36
N SER A 43 2.32 0.66 -13.16
CA SER A 43 2.24 2.10 -12.90
C SER A 43 3.26 2.90 -13.70
N TRP A 44 4.50 2.40 -13.80
CA TRP A 44 5.54 3.06 -14.59
C TRP A 44 5.23 2.98 -16.09
N THR A 45 4.84 1.81 -16.57
CA THR A 45 4.47 1.55 -17.98
C THR A 45 3.30 2.43 -18.41
N GLY A 46 2.23 2.49 -17.62
CA GLY A 46 1.07 3.33 -17.90
C GLY A 46 1.38 4.84 -17.80
N ARG A 47 2.26 5.26 -16.90
CA ARG A 47 2.72 6.67 -16.85
C ARG A 47 3.48 7.04 -18.11
N LEU A 48 4.41 6.19 -18.55
CA LEU A 48 5.23 6.44 -19.73
C LEU A 48 4.40 6.46 -21.01
N LEU A 49 3.49 5.50 -21.19
CA LEU A 49 2.59 5.48 -22.35
C LEU A 49 1.72 6.75 -22.44
N ARG A 50 1.25 7.30 -21.31
CA ARG A 50 0.54 8.61 -21.31
C ARG A 50 1.44 9.75 -21.76
N GLN A 51 2.69 9.78 -21.31
CA GLN A 51 3.66 10.82 -21.70
C GLN A 51 3.98 10.77 -23.19
N GLU A 52 4.02 9.56 -23.77
CA GLU A 52 4.24 9.32 -25.21
C GLU A 52 2.93 9.46 -26.04
N GLY A 53 1.81 9.88 -25.44
CA GLY A 53 0.57 10.21 -26.15
C GLY A 53 -0.43 9.07 -26.35
N ALA A 54 -0.26 7.94 -25.66
CA ALA A 54 -1.25 6.86 -25.69
C ALA A 54 -2.53 7.23 -24.94
N VAL A 55 -3.69 7.08 -25.58
CA VAL A 55 -5.01 7.23 -24.95
C VAL A 55 -5.33 5.96 -24.18
N LEU A 56 -4.91 5.91 -22.93
CA LEU A 56 -5.18 4.78 -22.05
C LEU A 56 -6.56 4.92 -21.40
N PRO A 57 -7.28 3.81 -21.15
CA PRO A 57 -8.52 3.87 -20.40
C PRO A 57 -8.27 4.52 -19.04
N PRO A 58 -9.26 5.27 -18.50
CA PRO A 58 -9.14 5.86 -17.18
C PRO A 58 -8.84 4.75 -16.18
N ILE A 59 -7.90 5.02 -15.27
CA ILE A 59 -7.67 4.13 -14.13
C ILE A 59 -8.99 4.13 -13.37
N ARG A 60 -9.69 2.99 -13.36
CA ARG A 60 -10.86 2.81 -12.50
C ARG A 60 -10.36 2.95 -11.08
N GLN A 61 -10.56 4.12 -10.48
CA GLN A 61 -10.40 4.26 -9.05
C GLN A 61 -11.35 3.25 -8.42
N GLY A 62 -10.86 2.44 -7.48
CA GLY A 62 -11.71 1.51 -6.76
C GLY A 62 -12.92 2.26 -6.21
N VAL A 63 -14.08 1.62 -6.19
CA VAL A 63 -15.31 2.22 -5.65
C VAL A 63 -15.03 2.65 -4.21
N ARG A 64 -14.98 3.96 -3.98
CA ARG A 64 -14.79 4.51 -2.64
C ARG A 64 -16.08 4.24 -1.87
N ARG A 65 -16.05 3.27 -0.96
CA ARG A 65 -17.15 3.04 -0.04
C ARG A 65 -17.24 4.23 0.92
N GLU A 66 -18.42 4.80 1.03
CA GLU A 66 -18.70 5.79 2.06
C GLU A 66 -18.85 5.04 3.38
N LEU A 67 -17.88 5.24 4.28
CA LEU A 67 -17.89 4.66 5.61
C LEU A 67 -18.31 5.77 6.56
N ASP A 68 -19.33 5.49 7.38
CA ASP A 68 -19.69 6.35 8.49
C ASP A 68 -18.52 6.39 9.48
N THR A 69 -17.74 7.46 9.36
CA THR A 69 -16.48 7.62 10.07
C THR A 69 -16.74 7.86 11.55
N ASP A 70 -17.78 8.63 11.88
CA ASP A 70 -18.15 8.96 13.25
C ASP A 70 -18.66 7.72 13.99
N ALA A 71 -19.50 6.91 13.34
CA ALA A 71 -19.98 5.65 13.93
C ALA A 71 -18.82 4.67 14.21
N ILE A 72 -17.85 4.56 13.29
CA ILE A 72 -16.69 3.67 13.46
C ILE A 72 -15.79 4.14 14.62
N VAL A 73 -15.54 5.45 14.72
CA VAL A 73 -14.73 6.02 15.80
C VAL A 73 -15.42 5.80 17.15
N GLN A 74 -16.71 6.14 17.26
CA GLN A 74 -17.48 5.94 18.49
C GLN A 74 -17.52 4.48 18.91
N GLY A 75 -17.76 3.55 17.98
CA GLY A 75 -17.74 2.12 18.26
C GLY A 75 -16.38 1.64 18.78
N TYR A 76 -15.29 2.13 18.19
CA TYR A 76 -13.93 1.82 18.66
C TYR A 76 -13.64 2.38 20.05
N GLU A 77 -14.08 3.61 20.35
CA GLU A 77 -13.94 4.23 21.66
C GLU A 77 -14.74 3.49 22.75
N GLN A 78 -15.95 3.03 22.41
CA GLN A 78 -16.81 2.23 23.29
C GLN A 78 -16.25 0.82 23.58
N GLY A 79 -15.25 0.36 22.83
CA GLY A 79 -14.59 -0.92 23.08
C GLY A 79 -14.72 -1.97 21.99
N ALA A 80 -15.40 -1.67 20.89
CA ALA A 80 -15.47 -2.59 19.75
C ALA A 80 -14.06 -2.84 19.19
N SER A 81 -13.79 -4.09 18.80
CA SER A 81 -12.54 -4.42 18.14
C SER A 81 -12.57 -3.89 16.69
N MET A 82 -11.39 -3.57 16.14
CA MET A 82 -11.27 -3.18 14.74
C MET A 82 -11.81 -4.26 13.78
N GLN A 83 -11.78 -5.53 14.19
CA GLN A 83 -12.31 -6.64 13.40
C GLN A 83 -13.85 -6.66 13.44
N ALA A 84 -14.46 -6.46 14.61
CA ALA A 84 -15.92 -6.36 14.72
C ALA A 84 -16.47 -5.17 13.90
N LEU A 85 -15.78 -4.03 13.92
CA LEU A 85 -16.13 -2.87 13.09
C LEU A 85 -15.94 -3.15 11.60
N ALA A 86 -14.93 -3.94 11.24
CA ALA A 86 -14.72 -4.35 9.85
C ALA A 86 -15.89 -5.20 9.34
N ASP A 87 -16.33 -6.18 10.14
CA ASP A 87 -17.45 -7.06 9.81
C ASP A 87 -18.78 -6.28 9.74
N GLN A 88 -19.02 -5.36 10.68
CA GLN A 88 -20.23 -4.52 10.72
C GLN A 88 -20.36 -3.60 9.50
N HIS A 89 -19.24 -3.08 9.00
CA HIS A 89 -19.21 -2.13 7.87
C HIS A 89 -18.82 -2.79 6.53
N ASP A 90 -18.86 -4.13 6.44
CA ASP A 90 -18.45 -4.93 5.28
C ASP A 90 -17.12 -4.41 4.67
N THR A 91 -16.10 -4.29 5.51
CA THR A 91 -14.81 -3.72 5.10
C THR A 91 -13.66 -4.52 5.68
N SER A 92 -12.43 -4.16 5.30
CA SER A 92 -11.25 -4.85 5.81
C SER A 92 -10.77 -4.22 7.12
N TYR A 93 -10.18 -5.04 7.98
CA TYR A 93 -9.44 -4.57 9.17
C TYR A 93 -8.43 -3.45 8.82
N CYS A 94 -7.70 -3.60 7.71
CA CYS A 94 -6.75 -2.60 7.23
C CYS A 94 -7.42 -1.26 6.89
N THR A 95 -8.64 -1.30 6.35
CA THR A 95 -9.44 -0.10 6.07
C THR A 95 -9.83 0.61 7.36
N ILE A 96 -10.37 -0.13 8.34
CA ILE A 96 -10.72 0.43 9.67
C ILE A 96 -9.48 1.02 10.35
N ARG A 97 -8.36 0.28 10.39
CA ARG A 97 -7.12 0.77 11.00
C ARG A 97 -6.62 2.06 10.33
N ARG A 98 -6.67 2.15 9.00
CA ARG A 98 -6.28 3.37 8.26
C ARG A 98 -7.22 4.53 8.56
N LEU A 99 -8.51 4.27 8.68
CA LEU A 99 -9.52 5.26 9.03
C LEU A 99 -9.25 5.81 10.44
N LEU A 100 -9.09 4.95 11.44
CA LEU A 100 -8.79 5.36 12.81
C LEU A 100 -7.48 6.18 12.91
N LEU A 101 -6.43 5.78 12.18
CA LEU A 101 -5.19 6.54 12.10
C LEU A 101 -5.36 7.90 11.43
N ARG A 102 -6.21 8.00 10.39
CA ARG A 102 -6.52 9.26 9.71
C ARG A 102 -7.26 10.21 10.64
N GLU A 103 -8.19 9.69 11.42
CA GLU A 103 -8.94 10.44 12.45
C GLU A 103 -8.13 10.68 13.73
N LYS A 104 -6.82 10.33 13.73
CA LYS A 104 -5.89 10.51 14.86
C LYS A 104 -6.32 9.81 16.16
N VAL A 105 -7.11 8.74 16.05
CA VAL A 105 -7.51 7.92 17.20
C VAL A 105 -6.32 7.08 17.68
N THR A 106 -6.06 7.11 19.00
CA THR A 106 -5.00 6.29 19.60
C THR A 106 -5.35 4.82 19.53
N ILE A 107 -4.59 4.06 18.73
CA ILE A 107 -4.81 2.62 18.58
C ILE A 107 -4.38 1.92 19.87
N ARG A 108 -5.32 1.17 20.46
CA ARG A 108 -5.10 0.32 21.63
C ARG A 108 -3.96 -0.65 21.33
N PRO A 109 -3.02 -0.84 22.27
CA PRO A 109 -1.94 -1.79 22.06
C PRO A 109 -2.50 -3.20 21.90
N HIS A 110 -2.17 -3.85 20.79
CA HIS A 110 -2.60 -5.22 20.55
C HIS A 110 -1.73 -6.16 21.39
N GLY A 111 -2.37 -7.05 22.14
CA GLY A 111 -1.72 -7.96 23.08
C GLY A 111 -0.68 -8.83 22.40
N GLY A 112 0.59 -8.60 22.75
CA GLY A 112 1.75 -9.35 22.28
C GLY A 112 3.05 -8.57 22.42
N GLN A 113 3.02 -7.24 22.28
CA GLN A 113 4.22 -6.39 22.33
C GLN A 113 4.35 -5.55 23.62
N ASN A 114 3.27 -5.35 24.37
CA ASN A 114 3.26 -4.54 25.61
C ASN A 114 3.29 -5.35 26.92
N ALA A 115 3.33 -6.68 26.88
CA ALA A 115 3.40 -7.49 28.11
C ALA A 115 4.72 -7.31 28.88
N LEU A 116 5.77 -6.74 28.26
CA LEU A 116 7.09 -6.57 28.88
C LEU A 116 7.35 -5.15 29.43
N ALA A 117 6.48 -4.17 29.21
CA ALA A 117 6.81 -2.76 29.48
C ALA A 117 5.94 -2.06 30.56
N LEU A 118 4.94 -2.73 31.14
CA LEU A 118 4.07 -2.12 32.16
C LEU A 118 3.83 -3.06 33.34
N SER A 119 4.87 -3.32 34.13
CA SER A 119 4.73 -3.67 35.55
C SER A 119 6.03 -3.36 36.31
N PRO A 120 6.13 -2.21 37.01
CA PRO A 120 7.26 -1.94 37.92
C PRO A 120 7.19 -2.74 39.24
N LEU A 121 6.24 -3.66 39.41
CA LEU A 121 5.97 -4.32 40.70
C LEU A 121 6.10 -5.85 40.70
N LEU A 122 6.63 -6.45 39.64
CA LEU A 122 6.81 -7.91 39.54
C LEU A 122 8.28 -8.36 39.52
N SER A 123 9.18 -7.57 40.11
CA SER A 123 10.59 -7.95 40.28
C SER A 123 10.96 -8.40 41.71
N ALA A 124 9.99 -8.51 42.64
CA ALA A 124 10.29 -8.67 44.07
C ALA A 124 9.51 -9.80 44.78
N GLN A 125 9.16 -10.89 44.08
CA GLN A 125 8.55 -12.08 44.70
C GLN A 125 9.10 -13.39 44.10
N SER A 126 10.42 -13.50 44.00
CA SER A 126 11.07 -14.81 43.81
C SER A 126 12.16 -14.99 44.85
N SER A 127 11.76 -14.94 46.12
CA SER A 127 12.53 -15.48 47.23
C SER A 127 11.70 -16.60 47.87
N ARG A 128 12.34 -17.77 47.93
CA ARG A 128 11.98 -18.99 48.67
C ARG A 128 10.82 -19.84 48.16
N GLU A 129 11.18 -21.09 47.85
CA GLU A 129 10.83 -22.27 48.66
C GLU A 129 10.42 -23.42 47.75
N LYS A 130 11.33 -24.35 47.43
CA LYS A 130 11.04 -25.80 47.38
C LYS A 130 12.31 -26.63 47.60
N ARG A 131 12.40 -27.13 48.85
CA ARG A 131 12.98 -28.38 49.35
C ARG A 131 14.45 -28.71 49.08
#